data_AF-A0A6G3RZW9-F1
#
_entry.id   AF-A0A6G3RZW9-F1
#
_cell.length_a   1.000
_cell.length_b   1.000
_cell.length_c   1.000
_cell.angle_alpha   90.00
_cell.angle_beta   90.00
_cell.angle_gamma   90.00
#
_symmetry.space_group_name_H-M   'P 1'
#
loop_
_entity.id
_entity.type
_entity.pdbx_description
1 polymer ?
#
loop_
_entity_poly.entity_id
_entity_poly.type
_entity_poly.pdbx_seq_one_letter_code
_entity_poly.pdbx_strand_id
1 'polypeptide(L)' 'DAAFAMSVRQLDRARARLFRMLGLLPGGTFDEYLAASLADVPLNSARTMLEDLVDAHLVQQPAAGRYRLHDLVRQHARR' A
#
# COMPACT_ATOMS: atom_id res chain seq x y z
N ASP A 1 -1.97 -16.19 0.81
CA ASP A 1 -2.42 -16.87 -0.43
C ASP A 1 -1.51 -16.62 -1.62
N ALA A 2 -1.37 -17.61 -2.49
CA ALA A 2 -0.41 -17.62 -3.60
C ALA A 2 -0.58 -16.46 -4.61
N ALA A 3 -1.80 -15.95 -4.79
CA ALA A 3 -2.08 -14.77 -5.62
C ALA A 3 -1.44 -13.48 -5.05
N PHE A 4 -1.43 -13.36 -3.73
CA PHE A 4 -0.84 -12.21 -3.03
C PHE A 4 0.68 -12.13 -3.19
N ALA A 5 1.36 -13.27 -3.10
CA ALA A 5 2.80 -13.36 -3.34
C ALA A 5 3.16 -13.05 -4.80
N MET A 6 2.27 -13.32 -5.76
CA MET A 6 2.46 -12.92 -7.17
C MET A 6 2.27 -11.43 -7.39
N SER A 7 1.26 -10.80 -6.78
CA SER A 7 1.08 -9.34 -6.84
C SER A 7 2.27 -8.61 -6.21
N VAL A 8 2.77 -9.08 -5.07
CA VAL A 8 3.95 -8.49 -4.41
C VAL A 8 5.24 -8.69 -5.23
N ARG A 9 5.38 -9.81 -5.95
CA ARG A 9 6.54 -10.05 -6.84
C ARG A 9 6.56 -9.16 -8.10
N GLN A 10 5.42 -8.61 -8.50
CA GLN A 10 5.33 -7.66 -9.62
C GLN A 10 5.54 -6.20 -9.22
N LEU A 11 5.56 -5.90 -7.92
CA LEU A 11 5.90 -4.56 -7.44
C LEU A 11 7.39 -4.31 -7.68
N ASP A 12 7.68 -3.16 -8.25
CA ASP A 12 9.03 -2.65 -8.25
C ASP A 12 9.50 -2.31 -6.82
N ARG A 13 10.80 -2.08 -6.69
CA ARG A 13 11.47 -1.91 -5.39
C ARG A 13 10.91 -0.75 -4.57
N ALA A 14 10.42 0.30 -5.24
CA ALA A 14 9.80 1.47 -4.62
C ALA A 14 8.44 1.13 -4.02
N ARG A 15 7.54 0.49 -4.78
CA ARG A 15 6.20 0.14 -4.31
C ARG A 15 6.24 -0.93 -3.22
N ALA A 16 7.16 -1.89 -3.31
CA ALA A 16 7.38 -2.89 -2.26
C ALA A 16 7.89 -2.29 -0.93
N ARG A 17 8.64 -1.17 -1.00
CA ARG A 17 9.08 -0.44 0.20
C ARG A 17 7.91 0.31 0.83
N LEU A 18 7.15 1.06 0.04
CA LEU A 18 5.95 1.77 0.51
C LEU A 18 4.96 0.80 1.17
N PHE A 19 4.69 -0.33 0.52
CA PHE A 19 3.82 -1.37 1.04
C PHE A 19 4.24 -1.90 2.42
N ARG A 20 5.55 -2.15 2.63
CA ARG A 20 6.08 -2.57 3.94
C ARG A 20 5.94 -1.47 4.99
N MET A 21 6.19 -0.21 4.65
CA MET A 21 6.04 0.91 5.57
C MET A 21 4.58 1.10 5.99
N LEU A 22 3.64 0.99 5.06
CA LEU A 22 2.20 1.02 5.34
C LEU A 22 1.79 -0.13 6.27
N GLY A 23 2.37 -1.32 6.13
CA GLY A 23 2.10 -2.50 6.97
C GLY A 23 2.43 -2.31 8.46
N LEU A 24 3.29 -1.34 8.77
CA LEU A 24 3.69 -0.99 10.13
C LEU A 24 2.74 0.00 10.80
N LEU A 25 1.85 0.67 10.05
CA LEU A 25 0.97 1.70 10.59
C LEU A 25 -0.02 1.11 11.62
N PRO A 26 -0.04 1.63 12.86
CA PRO A 26 -1.06 1.30 13.85
C PRO A 26 -2.33 2.08 13.54
N GLY A 27 -3.19 1.53 12.71
CA GLY A 27 -4.45 2.16 12.35
C GLY A 27 -4.91 1.68 10.99
N GLY A 28 -6.16 1.24 10.90
CA GLY A 28 -6.68 0.58 9.71
C GLY A 28 -6.78 1.48 8.47
N THR A 29 -6.53 2.79 8.55
CA THR A 29 -6.63 3.68 7.38
C THR A 29 -5.55 4.76 7.38
N PHE A 30 -5.14 5.18 6.19
CA PHE A 30 -4.22 6.29 5.92
C PHE A 30 -4.71 7.09 4.71
N ASP A 31 -4.18 8.30 4.53
CA ASP A 31 -4.46 9.14 3.36
C ASP A 31 -3.29 9.14 2.36
N GLU A 32 -3.54 9.72 1.19
CA GLU A 32 -2.55 9.90 0.11
C GLU A 32 -1.36 10.77 0.51
N TYR A 33 -1.55 11.71 1.45
CA TYR A 33 -0.48 12.56 1.97
C TYR A 33 0.51 11.76 2.80
N LEU A 34 0.03 10.87 3.68
CA LEU A 34 0.87 9.98 4.46
C LEU A 34 1.66 9.05 3.54
N ALA A 35 1.04 8.51 2.49
CA ALA A 35 1.73 7.68 1.52
C ALA A 35 2.84 8.44 0.79
N ALA A 36 2.58 9.68 0.38
CA ALA A 36 3.58 10.55 -0.24
C ALA A 36 4.75 10.85 0.70
N SER A 37 4.47 11.18 1.97
CA SER A 37 5.50 11.42 2.99
C SER A 37 6.32 10.16 3.31
N LEU A 38 5.70 8.98 3.31
CA LEU A 38 6.41 7.71 3.57
C LEU A 38 7.26 7.26 2.39
N ALA A 39 6.80 7.49 1.16
CA ALA A 39 7.55 7.16 -0.05
C ALA A 39 8.58 8.22 -0.43
N ASP A 40 8.54 9.41 0.18
CA ASP A 40 9.36 10.57 -0.17
C ASP A 40 9.21 10.94 -1.66
N VAL A 41 7.96 11.04 -2.11
CA VAL A 41 7.61 11.34 -3.50
C VAL A 41 6.52 12.40 -3.59
N PRO A 42 6.37 13.09 -4.74
CA PRO A 42 5.26 14.01 -4.97
C PRO A 42 3.91 13.32 -4.83
N LEU A 43 2.88 14.08 -4.41
CA LEU A 43 1.52 13.56 -4.18
C LEU A 43 0.95 12.83 -5.40
N ASN A 44 1.15 13.35 -6.62
CA ASN A 44 0.68 12.69 -7.85
C ASN A 44 1.32 11.30 -8.03
N SER A 45 2.63 11.17 -7.77
CA SER A 45 3.32 9.88 -7.84
C SER A 45 2.82 8.92 -6.78
N ALA A 46 2.55 9.40 -5.56
CA ALA A 46 1.97 8.59 -4.50
C ALA A 46 0.57 8.10 -4.86
N ARG A 47 -0.27 8.95 -5.48
CA ARG A 47 -1.61 8.56 -5.94
C ARG A 47 -1.55 7.46 -6.99
N THR A 48 -0.68 7.59 -8.00
CA THR A 48 -0.46 6.51 -8.98
C THR A 48 0.03 5.22 -8.32
N MET A 49 0.96 5.31 -7.36
CA MET A 49 1.40 4.11 -6.63
C MET A 49 0.28 3.48 -5.80
N LEU A 50 -0.62 4.28 -5.21
CA LEU A 50 -1.76 3.78 -4.46
C LEU A 50 -2.82 3.16 -5.36
N GLU A 51 -3.05 3.73 -6.54
CA GLU A 51 -3.90 3.15 -7.60
C GLU A 51 -3.35 1.80 -8.05
N ASP A 52 -2.06 1.71 -8.36
CA ASP A 52 -1.39 0.44 -8.69
C ASP A 52 -1.58 -0.61 -7.59
N LEU A 53 -1.52 -0.21 -6.32
CA LEU A 53 -1.71 -1.08 -5.16
C LEU A 53 -3.18 -1.50 -4.96
N VAL A 54 -4.14 -0.64 -5.33
CA VAL A 54 -5.57 -0.96 -5.33
C VAL A 54 -5.88 -1.95 -6.46
N ASP A 55 -5.35 -1.73 -7.66
CA ASP A 55 -5.49 -2.64 -8.80
C ASP A 55 -4.86 -4.01 -8.50
N ALA A 56 -3.74 -4.03 -7.79
CA ALA A 56 -3.10 -5.24 -7.30
C ALA A 56 -3.85 -5.94 -6.15
N HIS A 57 -4.97 -5.39 -5.69
CA HIS A 57 -5.79 -5.85 -4.56
C HIS A 57 -5.01 -5.91 -3.23
N LEU A 58 -4.00 -5.06 -3.09
CA LEU A 58 -3.12 -4.98 -1.91
C LEU A 58 -3.58 -3.91 -0.91
N VAL A 59 -4.22 -2.87 -1.41
CA VAL A 59 -4.80 -1.75 -0.65
C VAL A 59 -6.28 -1.62 -1.06
N GLN A 60 -7.12 -1.19 -0.13
CA GLN A 60 -8.52 -0.84 -0.37
C GLN A 60 -8.72 0.66 -0.21
N GLN A 61 -9.63 1.25 -0.97
CA GLN A 61 -10.05 2.64 -0.81
C GLN A 61 -11.50 2.69 -0.27
N PRO A 62 -11.72 2.61 1.05
CA PRO A 62 -13.07 2.64 1.63
C PRO A 62 -13.80 3.98 1.44
N ALA A 63 -13.08 5.08 1.22
CA ALA A 63 -13.63 6.39 0.89
C ALA A 63 -12.64 7.18 0.02
N ALA A 64 -13.12 8.16 -0.75
CA ALA A 64 -12.26 9.00 -1.59
C ALA A 64 -11.10 9.61 -0.77
N GLY A 65 -9.86 9.39 -1.21
CA GLY A 65 -8.65 9.86 -0.52
C GLY A 65 -8.28 9.10 0.77
N ARG A 66 -9.03 8.05 1.15
CA ARG A 66 -8.74 7.19 2.31
C ARG A 66 -8.47 5.77 1.86
N TYR A 67 -7.33 5.25 2.30
CA TYR A 67 -6.79 3.96 1.94
C TYR A 67 -6.63 3.08 3.19
N ARG A 68 -6.76 1.77 3.04
CA ARG A 68 -6.60 0.75 4.09
C ARG A 68 -5.81 -0.43 3.54
N LEU A 69 -4.87 -0.96 4.31
CA LEU A 69 -4.30 -2.26 4.00
C LEU A 69 -5.27 -3.38 4.32
N HIS A 70 -5.33 -4.39 3.46
CA HIS A 70 -6.06 -5.62 3.75
C HIS A 70 -5.52 -6.28 5.02
N ASP A 71 -6.39 -6.76 5.90
CA ASP A 71 -5.98 -7.38 7.18
C ASP A 71 -5.09 -8.63 6.97
N LEU A 72 -5.22 -9.33 5.84
CA LEU A 72 -4.35 -10.43 5.41
C LEU A 72 -2.92 -9.97 5.09
N VAL A 73 -2.75 -8.74 4.57
CA VAL A 73 -1.44 -8.11 4.32
C VAL A 73 -0.74 -7.82 5.64
N ARG A 74 -1.49 -7.33 6.63
CA ARG A 74 -0.94 -6.90 7.92
C ARG A 74 -0.31 -8.07 8.67
N GLN A 75 -0.79 -9.30 8.46
CA GLN A 75 -0.13 -10.51 8.94
C GLN A 75 1.12 -10.88 8.13
N HIS A 76 1.15 -10.62 6.82
CA HIS A 76 2.31 -10.91 5.98
C HIS A 76 3.46 -9.89 6.14
N ALA A 77 3.15 -8.60 6.33
CA ALA A 77 4.15 -7.54 6.57
C ALA A 77 4.79 -7.60 7.97
N ARG A 78 4.23 -8.40 8.89
CA ARG A 78 4.77 -8.66 10.23
C ARG A 78 5.58 -9.96 10.33
N ARG A 79 5.66 -10.74 9.26
CA ARG A 79 6.61 -11.87 9.13
C ARG A 79 7.86 -11.40 8.40
#